data_AF-A0A183AAL3-F1
#
_entry.id   AF-A0A183AAL3-F1
#
_cell.length_a   1.000
_cell.length_b   1.000
_cell.length_c   1.000
_cell.angle_alpha   90.00
_cell.angle_beta   90.00
_cell.angle_gamma   90.00
#
_symmetry.space_group_name_H-M   'P 1'
#
loop_
_entity.id
_entity.type
_entity.pdbx_description
1 polymer ?
#
loop_
_entity_poly.entity_id
_entity_poly.type
_entity_poly.pdbx_seq_one_letter_code
_entity_poly.pdbx_strand_id
1 'polypeptide(L)'
;MDADPMENFQHALDTLSCWSCSSLDAEMTRAQLHLASVASQVRNLLDTDEVVAFGPFLYVYIRKTSLVTIALCNPLSLAILSKYVLMAKAAVRPKLVSYTFSVEYMRHPFFYSLTAQ
;
A
#
# COMPACT_ATOMS: atom_id res chain seq x y z
N MET A 1 -4.40 15.97 2.79
CA MET A 1 -5.03 16.43 4.03
C MET A 1 -4.84 15.33 5.05
N ASP A 2 -3.96 15.54 6.02
CA ASP A 2 -3.84 14.67 7.19
C ASP A 2 -5.01 15.02 8.14
N ALA A 3 -6.22 14.58 7.82
CA ALA A 3 -7.35 14.65 8.75
C ALA A 3 -7.09 13.68 9.91
N ASP A 4 -7.57 14.02 11.11
CA ASP A 4 -7.35 13.21 12.30
C ASP A 4 -7.88 11.77 12.06
N PRO A 5 -7.17 10.71 12.48
CA PRO A 5 -7.63 9.33 12.27
C PRO A 5 -9.04 9.06 12.79
N MET A 6 -9.47 9.73 13.86
CA MET A 6 -10.82 9.61 14.39
C MET A 6 -11.84 10.25 13.45
N GLU A 7 -11.54 11.41 12.87
CA GLU A 7 -12.39 12.07 11.88
C GLU A 7 -12.53 11.23 10.61
N ASN A 8 -11.44 10.62 10.14
CA ASN A 8 -11.49 9.71 8.99
C ASN A 8 -12.35 8.48 9.27
N PHE A 9 -12.26 7.91 10.47
CA PHE A 9 -13.07 6.77 10.87
C PHE A 9 -14.55 7.15 10.98
N GLN A 10 -14.85 8.28 11.62
CA GLN A 10 -16.22 8.80 11.72
C GLN A 10 -16.79 9.09 10.33
N HIS A 11 -16.03 9.73 9.43
CA HIS A 11 -16.44 9.97 8.05
C HIS A 11 -16.72 8.67 7.30
N ALA A 12 -15.91 7.63 7.49
CA ALA A 12 -16.14 6.32 6.89
C ALA A 12 -17.44 5.69 7.43
N LEU A 13 -17.72 5.80 8.73
CA LEU A 13 -18.99 5.37 9.32
C LEU A 13 -20.19 6.16 8.80
N ASP A 14 -20.05 7.48 8.67
CA ASP A 14 -21.11 8.36 8.18
C ASP A 14 -21.42 8.09 6.70
N THR A 15 -20.40 7.74 5.91
CA THR A 15 -20.60 7.29 4.53
C THR A 15 -21.46 6.02 4.49
N LEU A 16 -21.22 5.09 5.42
CA LEU A 16 -21.99 3.85 5.56
C LEU A 16 -23.37 4.04 6.19
N SER A 17 -23.64 5.15 6.86
CA SER A 17 -24.98 5.42 7.42
C SER A 17 -25.86 6.22 6.45
N CYS A 18 -25.25 7.10 5.64
CA CYS A 18 -26.00 8.06 4.83
C CYS A 18 -26.27 7.62 3.38
N TRP A 19 -25.64 6.54 2.88
CA TRP A 19 -25.82 5.86 1.57
C TRP A 19 -26.41 6.74 0.43
N SER A 20 -25.92 7.97 0.31
CA SER A 20 -26.34 8.86 -0.77
C SER A 20 -25.46 8.55 -1.97
N CYS A 21 -26.09 8.37 -3.14
CA CYS A 21 -25.37 8.02 -4.37
C CYS A 21 -24.22 9.00 -4.67
N SER A 22 -24.43 10.29 -4.40
CA SER A 22 -23.42 11.34 -4.59
C SER A 22 -22.21 11.25 -3.66
N SER A 23 -22.42 10.88 -2.39
CA SER A 23 -21.32 10.66 -1.44
C SER A 23 -20.53 9.40 -1.80
N LEU A 24 -21.22 8.36 -2.25
CA LEU A 24 -20.61 7.09 -2.62
C LEU A 24 -19.76 7.20 -3.90
N ASP A 25 -20.24 7.95 -4.91
CA ASP A 25 -19.49 8.20 -6.15
C ASP A 25 -18.18 8.97 -5.89
N ALA A 26 -18.22 9.94 -4.97
CA ALA A 26 -17.03 10.68 -4.56
C ALA A 26 -16.00 9.76 -3.88
N GLU A 27 -16.44 8.90 -2.95
CA GLU A 27 -15.56 7.94 -2.30
C GLU A 27 -15.04 6.86 -3.26
N MET A 28 -15.86 6.41 -4.22
CA MET A 28 -15.42 5.46 -5.24
C MET A 28 -14.37 6.06 -6.16
N THR A 29 -14.52 7.35 -6.52
CA THR A 29 -13.50 8.09 -7.27
C THR A 29 -12.20 8.21 -6.46
N ARG A 30 -12.28 8.50 -5.16
CA ARG A 30 -11.10 8.54 -4.26
C ARG A 30 -10.42 7.17 -4.18
N ALA A 31 -11.20 6.08 -4.07
CA ALA A 31 -10.67 4.72 -4.04
C ALA A 31 -9.95 4.36 -5.36
N GLN A 32 -10.51 4.73 -6.51
CA GLN A 32 -9.86 4.53 -7.82
C GLN A 32 -8.54 5.28 -7.92
N LEU A 33 -8.47 6.54 -7.49
CA LEU A 33 -7.23 7.32 -7.45
C LEU A 33 -6.19 6.71 -6.50
N HIS A 34 -6.63 6.18 -5.36
CA HIS A 34 -5.76 5.47 -4.43
C HIS A 34 -5.18 4.21 -5.06
N LEU A 35 -6.01 3.39 -5.71
CA LEU A 35 -5.57 2.19 -6.42
C LEU A 35 -4.63 2.50 -7.59
N ALA A 36 -4.90 3.56 -8.35
CA ALA A 36 -4.00 4.02 -9.41
C ALA A 36 -2.62 4.42 -8.85
N SER A 37 -2.61 5.08 -7.68
CA SER A 37 -1.37 5.44 -6.99
C SER A 37 -0.61 4.19 -6.49
N VAL A 38 -1.32 3.20 -5.95
CA VAL A 38 -0.73 1.89 -5.56
C VAL A 38 -0.12 1.21 -6.79
N ALA A 39 -0.87 1.10 -7.89
CA ALA A 39 -0.38 0.45 -9.11
C ALA A 39 0.86 1.16 -9.69
N SER A 40 0.86 2.50 -9.67
CA SER A 40 2.03 3.28 -10.07
C SER A 40 3.23 3.02 -9.16
N GLN A 41 3.02 2.96 -7.84
CA GLN A 41 4.10 2.66 -6.90
C GLN A 41 4.66 1.25 -7.12
N VAL A 42 3.80 0.24 -7.30
CA VAL A 42 4.21 -1.14 -7.59
C VAL A 42 5.07 -1.16 -8.85
N ARG A 43 4.62 -0.52 -9.93
CA ARG A 43 5.38 -0.45 -11.17
C ARG A 43 6.76 0.16 -10.95
N ASN A 44 6.82 1.31 -10.28
CA ASN A 44 8.11 1.96 -9.98
C ASN A 44 9.06 1.02 -9.24
N LEU A 45 8.58 0.31 -8.21
CA LEU A 45 9.40 -0.62 -7.42
C LEU A 45 9.89 -1.84 -8.24
N LEU A 46 9.10 -2.28 -9.23
CA LEU A 46 9.49 -3.36 -10.12
C LEU A 46 10.50 -2.91 -11.17
N ASP A 47 10.28 -1.72 -11.75
CA ASP A 47 11.11 -1.14 -12.81
C ASP A 47 12.50 -0.74 -12.29
N THR A 48 12.60 -0.29 -11.03
CA THR A 48 13.88 0.04 -10.38
C THR A 48 14.57 -1.15 -9.72
N ASP A 49 13.96 -2.34 -9.75
CA ASP A 49 14.40 -3.56 -9.07
C ASP A 49 14.74 -3.35 -7.57
N GLU A 50 14.02 -2.44 -6.90
CA GLU A 50 14.23 -2.14 -5.47
C GLU A 50 13.73 -3.25 -4.53
N VAL A 51 12.97 -4.22 -5.04
CA VAL A 51 12.48 -5.37 -4.29
C VAL A 51 13.52 -6.48 -4.35
N VAL A 52 14.24 -6.67 -3.24
CA VAL A 52 15.36 -7.59 -3.12
C VAL A 52 14.98 -8.84 -2.34
N ALA A 53 15.55 -9.99 -2.73
CA ALA A 53 15.41 -11.24 -1.99
C ALA A 53 16.52 -11.36 -0.94
N PHE A 54 16.14 -11.61 0.30
CA PHE A 54 17.05 -11.84 1.42
C PHE A 54 16.77 -13.24 2.00
N GLY A 55 17.40 -14.25 1.40
CA GLY A 55 17.16 -15.65 1.76
C GLY A 55 15.71 -16.08 1.42
N PRO A 56 14.90 -16.53 2.40
CA PRO A 56 13.52 -16.94 2.17
C PRO A 56 12.52 -15.77 2.22
N PHE A 57 13.00 -14.52 2.33
CA PHE A 57 12.15 -13.34 2.42
C PHE A 57 12.38 -12.40 1.24
N LEU A 58 11.35 -11.65 0.89
CA LEU A 58 11.45 -10.49 0.00
C LEU A 58 11.35 -9.22 0.83
N TYR A 59 12.18 -8.25 0.50
CA TYR A 59 12.34 -7.00 1.22
C TYR A 59 12.30 -5.81 0.27
N VAL A 60 11.67 -4.72 0.70
CA VAL A 60 11.70 -3.44 0.00
C VAL A 60 11.74 -2.30 1.01
N TYR A 61 12.65 -1.36 0.78
CA TYR A 61 12.76 -0.14 1.56
C TYR A 61 12.24 1.03 0.73
N ILE A 62 11.16 1.67 1.17
CA ILE A 62 10.57 2.79 0.45
C ILE A 62 10.84 4.09 1.21
N ARG A 63 11.70 4.93 0.63
CA ARG A 63 11.96 6.26 1.19
C ARG A 63 10.74 7.16 1.01
N LYS A 64 10.44 8.03 1.98
CA LYS A 64 9.30 8.97 1.91
C LYS A 64 9.29 9.83 0.64
N THR A 65 10.48 10.22 0.13
CA THR A 65 10.63 11.00 -1.10
C THR A 65 10.34 10.21 -2.38
N SER A 66 10.38 8.87 -2.31
CA SER A 66 10.14 7.97 -3.44
C SER A 66 8.69 7.50 -3.52
N LEU A 67 7.83 7.95 -2.59
CA LEU A 67 6.40 7.64 -2.60
C LEU A 67 5.68 8.50 -3.63
N VAL A 68 4.87 7.85 -4.46
CA VAL A 68 3.95 8.52 -5.41
C VAL A 68 2.95 9.42 -4.67
N THR A 69 2.53 9.01 -3.47
CA THR A 69 1.65 9.82 -2.62
C THR A 69 1.87 9.53 -1.14
N ILE A 70 1.70 10.56 -0.29
CA ILE A 70 1.80 10.46 1.17
C ILE A 70 0.70 9.55 1.75
N ALA A 71 -0.42 9.37 1.03
CA ALA A 71 -1.50 8.47 1.45
C ALA A 71 -1.03 7.01 1.59
N LEU A 72 0.04 6.61 0.88
CA LEU A 72 0.63 5.28 0.99
C LEU A 72 1.40 5.07 2.30
N CYS A 73 1.65 6.12 3.10
CA CYS A 73 2.24 6.00 4.43
C CYS A 73 1.29 5.37 5.46
N ASN A 74 -0.01 5.26 5.16
CA ASN A 74 -0.98 4.61 6.04
C ASN A 74 -0.66 3.09 6.12
N PRO A 75 -0.62 2.48 7.33
CA PRO A 75 -0.40 1.05 7.49
C PRO A 75 -1.31 0.15 6.64
N LEU A 76 -2.58 0.53 6.45
CA LEU A 76 -3.51 -0.22 5.60
C LEU A 76 -3.12 -0.15 4.13
N SER A 77 -2.73 1.03 3.65
CA SER A 77 -2.25 1.23 2.29
C SER A 77 -0.92 0.50 2.05
N LEU A 78 -0.03 0.46 3.05
CA LEU A 78 1.20 -0.35 3.02
C LEU A 78 0.93 -1.85 2.94
N ALA A 79 -0.07 -2.34 3.68
CA ALA A 79 -0.49 -3.75 3.61
C ALA A 79 -1.12 -4.11 2.26
N ILE A 80 -1.84 -3.17 1.62
CA ILE A 80 -2.35 -3.35 0.26
C ILE A 80 -1.18 -3.36 -0.73
N LEU A 81 -0.29 -2.36 -0.64
CA LEU A 81 0.88 -2.23 -1.50
C LEU A 81 1.76 -3.49 -1.44
N SER A 82 2.02 -4.01 -0.24
CA SER A 82 2.86 -5.21 -0.05
C SER A 82 2.31 -6.43 -0.79
N LYS A 83 1.00 -6.66 -0.71
CA LYS A 83 0.31 -7.75 -1.44
C LYS A 83 0.45 -7.59 -2.94
N TYR A 84 0.21 -6.39 -3.47
CA TYR A 84 0.32 -6.15 -4.91
C TYR A 84 1.76 -6.28 -5.43
N VAL A 85 2.76 -5.84 -4.66
CA VAL A 85 4.17 -6.05 -5.02
C VAL A 85 4.51 -7.54 -5.05
N LEU A 86 4.10 -8.30 -4.03
CA LEU A 86 4.32 -9.74 -3.98
C LEU A 86 3.65 -10.47 -5.17
N MET A 87 2.37 -10.18 -5.43
CA MET A 87 1.62 -10.76 -6.54
C MET A 87 2.28 -10.43 -7.89
N ALA A 88 2.71 -9.18 -8.09
CA ALA A 88 3.34 -8.75 -9.32
C ALA A 88 4.73 -9.39 -9.52
N LYS A 89 5.57 -9.45 -8.47
CA LYS A 89 6.86 -10.17 -8.54
C LYS A 89 6.66 -11.66 -8.82
N ALA A 90 5.67 -12.31 -8.20
CA ALA A 90 5.36 -13.72 -8.44
C ALA A 90 4.90 -13.98 -9.89
N ALA A 91 4.09 -13.07 -10.47
CA ALA A 91 3.63 -13.19 -11.85
C ALA A 91 4.76 -13.06 -12.88
N VAL A 92 5.75 -12.20 -12.61
CA VAL A 92 6.88 -11.96 -13.53
C VAL A 92 7.96 -13.05 -13.41
N ARG A 93 8.07 -13.72 -12.26
CA ARG A 93 9.06 -14.77 -12.02
C ARG A 93 8.38 -16.08 -11.60
N PRO A 94 8.06 -16.98 -12.55
CA PRO A 94 7.31 -18.22 -12.28
C PRO A 94 8.06 -19.28 -11.45
N LYS A 95 9.30 -19.00 -11.01
CA LYS A 95 10.09 -19.87 -10.12
C LYS A 95 10.11 -19.38 -8.66
N LEU A 96 9.17 -18.52 -8.25
CA LEU A 96 9.06 -18.14 -6.83
C LEU A 96 8.49 -19.30 -6.00
N VAL A 97 9.38 -20.07 -5.39
CA VAL A 97 9.07 -21.04 -4.33
C VAL A 97 8.73 -20.24 -3.07
N SER A 98 7.51 -20.39 -2.50
CA SER A 98 7.01 -19.77 -1.25
C SER A 98 7.98 -18.81 -0.53
N TYR A 99 7.98 -17.53 -0.94
CA TYR A 99 8.72 -16.48 -0.25
C TYR A 99 7.75 -15.70 0.66
N THR A 100 8.19 -15.43 1.89
CA THR A 100 7.48 -14.56 2.82
C THR A 100 7.84 -13.11 2.51
N PHE A 101 6.87 -12.22 2.31
CA PHE A 101 7.13 -10.81 1.92
C PHE A 101 7.06 -9.90 3.14
N SER A 102 8.14 -9.16 3.40
CA SER A 102 8.22 -8.17 4.49
C SER A 102 8.44 -6.78 3.89
N VAL A 103 7.47 -5.88 4.12
CA VAL A 103 7.64 -4.45 3.80
C VAL A 103 8.00 -3.71 5.07
N GLU A 104 9.09 -2.96 5.02
CA GLU A 104 9.48 -2.05 6.09
C GLU A 104 9.28 -0.60 5.66
N TYR A 105 8.49 0.12 6.47
CA TYR A 105 8.29 1.55 6.35
C TYR A 105 8.87 2.27 7.56
N MET A 106 9.76 3.24 7.32
CA MET A 106 10.42 4.00 8.37
C MET A 106 9.73 5.36 8.57
N ARG A 107 9.00 5.53 9.68
CA ARG A 107 8.55 6.84 10.18
C ARG A 107 9.27 7.05 11.51
N HIS A 108 10.30 7.90 11.56
CA HIS A 108 11.03 8.18 12.81
C HIS A 108 10.05 8.42 13.98
N PRO A 109 10.12 7.69 15.12
CA PRO A 109 11.05 6.61 15.52
C PRO A 109 10.44 5.18 15.55
N PHE A 110 9.48 4.84 14.69
CA PHE A 110 8.79 3.55 14.70
C PHE A 110 9.03 2.73 13.42
N PHE A 111 9.31 1.44 13.60
CA PHE A 111 9.44 0.43 12.55
C PHE A 111 8.12 -0.33 12.41
N TYR A 112 7.60 -0.41 11.19
CA TYR A 112 6.47 -1.28 10.88
C TYR A 112 6.96 -2.34 9.89
N SER A 113 7.01 -3.60 10.34
CA SER A 113 7.24 -4.77 9.49
C SER A 113 5.89 -5.45 9.25
N LEU A 114 5.47 -5.51 8.00
CA LEU A 114 4.25 -6.20 7.59
C LEU A 114 4.65 -7.47 6.85
N THR A 115 4.45 -8.60 7.52
CA THR A 115 4.66 -9.94 6.97
C THR A 115 3.37 -10.42 6.33
N ALA A 116 3.36 -10.61 5.01
CA ALA A 116 2.29 -11.32 4.32
C ALA A 116 2.70 -12.79 4.16
N GLN A 117 1.93 -13.70 4.79
CA GLN A 117 1.98 -15.15 4.53
C GLN A 117 1.07 -15.52 3.37
#